data_AF-A0A0L0GCN1-F1
#
_entry.id   AF-A0A0L0GCN1-F1
#
_cell.length_a   1.000
_cell.length_b   1.000
_cell.length_c   1.000
_cell.angle_alpha   90.00
_cell.angle_beta   90.00
_cell.angle_gamma   90.00
#
_symmetry.space_group_name_H-M   'P 1'
#
loop_
_entity.id
_entity.type
_entity.pdbx_description
1 polymer ?
#
loop_
_entity_poly.entity_id
_entity_poly.type
_entity_poly.pdbx_seq_one_letter_code
_entity_poly.pdbx_strand_id
1 'polypeptide(L)'
;MANQVRPPMHNEMAINAAQVVEKANFDLIHGDDVAGVEQADGSVLLVRTANESKVDAGIVILAIGVRPVNKLAVDVELAGIKSGYVAVDDH
;
A
#
# COMPACT_ATOMS: atom_id res chain seq x y z
N MET A 1 9.73 -8.72 -3.76
CA MET A 1 9.09 -7.39 -3.84
C MET A 1 8.05 -7.41 -4.97
N ALA A 2 7.00 -6.60 -4.88
CA ALA A 2 5.92 -6.61 -5.86
C ALA A 2 6.41 -6.09 -7.22
N ASN A 3 6.20 -6.86 -8.28
CA ASN A 3 6.54 -6.53 -9.68
C ASN A 3 5.29 -6.13 -10.50
N GLN A 4 4.17 -5.89 -9.82
CA GLN A 4 2.90 -5.53 -10.44
C GLN A 4 2.07 -4.66 -9.49
N VAL A 5 1.18 -3.84 -10.07
CA VAL A 5 0.35 -2.85 -9.36
C VAL A 5 -0.75 -3.50 -8.50
N ARG A 6 -1.31 -4.62 -8.97
CA ARG A 6 -2.42 -5.33 -8.29
C ARG A 6 -1.89 -6.46 -7.40
N PRO A 7 -2.70 -6.98 -6.45
CA PRO A 7 -2.44 -8.27 -5.82
C PRO A 7 -2.16 -9.36 -6.87
N PRO A 8 -1.42 -10.43 -6.54
CA PRO A 8 -1.04 -11.50 -7.48
C PRO A 8 -2.19 -11.85 -8.44
N MET A 9 -2.01 -11.53 -9.72
CA MET A 9 -2.95 -11.78 -10.81
C MET A 9 -2.19 -12.51 -11.91
N HIS A 10 -2.92 -13.12 -12.85
CA HIS A 10 -2.27 -13.65 -14.04
C HIS A 10 -1.49 -12.55 -14.77
N ASN A 11 -0.24 -12.85 -15.16
CA ASN A 11 0.71 -11.88 -15.73
C ASN A 11 0.12 -11.08 -16.92
N GLU A 12 -0.64 -11.72 -17.79
CA GLU A 12 -1.27 -11.06 -18.95
C GLU A 12 -2.25 -9.95 -18.56
N MET A 13 -2.96 -10.12 -17.44
CA MET A 13 -3.85 -9.10 -16.91
C MET A 13 -3.10 -7.96 -16.21
N ALA A 14 -1.99 -8.28 -15.54
CA ALA A 14 -1.14 -7.29 -14.88
C ALA A 14 -0.46 -6.35 -15.89
N ILE A 15 -0.01 -6.88 -17.03
CA ILE A 15 0.60 -6.10 -18.12
C ILE A 15 -0.40 -5.06 -18.67
N ASN A 16 -1.66 -5.46 -18.90
CA ASN A 16 -2.69 -4.54 -19.38
C ASN A 16 -2.93 -3.37 -18.41
N ALA A 17 -2.96 -3.65 -17.10
CA ALA A 17 -3.12 -2.61 -16.10
C ALA A 17 -1.95 -1.62 -16.07
N ALA A 18 -0.70 -2.11 -16.14
CA ALA A 18 0.50 -1.28 -16.18
C ALA A 18 0.50 -0.36 -17.42
N GLN A 19 0.20 -0.91 -18.59
CA GLN A 19 0.14 -0.14 -19.85
C GLN A 19 -0.91 0.99 -19.82
N VAL A 20 -2.03 0.79 -19.14
CA VAL A 20 -3.05 1.85 -18.97
C VAL A 20 -2.53 2.98 -18.08
N VAL A 21 -1.82 2.65 -17.01
CA VAL A 21 -1.23 3.64 -16.09
C VAL A 21 -0.11 4.42 -16.76
N GLU A 22 0.78 3.76 -17.51
CA GLU A 22 1.86 4.40 -18.27
C GLU A 22 1.30 5.37 -19.32
N LYS A 23 0.23 4.98 -20.04
CA LYS A 23 -0.45 5.87 -21.01
C LYS A 23 -1.12 7.08 -20.37
N ALA A 24 -1.41 7.02 -19.07
CA ALA A 24 -1.98 8.13 -18.32
C ALA A 24 -0.91 9.08 -17.72
N ASN A 25 0.35 8.95 -18.15
CA ASN A 25 1.47 9.83 -17.79
C ASN A 25 1.81 9.81 -16.29
N PHE A 26 1.72 8.62 -15.67
CA PHE A 26 2.19 8.36 -14.32
C PHE A 26 3.57 7.69 -14.35
N ASP A 27 4.47 8.12 -13.47
CA ASP A 27 5.72 7.43 -13.21
C ASP A 27 5.46 6.23 -12.28
N LEU A 28 5.75 5.03 -12.78
CA LEU A 28 5.52 3.78 -12.06
C LEU A 28 6.85 3.19 -11.58
N ILE A 29 7.04 3.15 -10.26
CA ILE A 29 8.23 2.59 -9.63
C ILE A 29 7.83 1.24 -9.00
N HIS A 30 8.41 0.15 -9.52
CA HIS A 30 8.21 -1.20 -9.00
C HIS A 30 9.43 -1.68 -8.23
N GLY A 31 9.22 -2.59 -7.28
CA GLY A 31 10.30 -3.21 -6.53
C GLY A 31 11.08 -2.27 -5.61
N ASP A 32 10.53 -1.09 -5.30
CA ASP A 32 11.14 -0.10 -4.41
C ASP A 32 10.09 0.38 -3.40
N ASP A 33 10.25 -0.05 -2.16
CA ASP A 33 9.32 0.27 -1.09
C ASP A 33 9.60 1.67 -0.52
N VAL A 34 8.58 2.32 0.05
CA VAL A 34 8.79 3.60 0.77
C VAL A 34 9.50 3.32 2.09
N ALA A 35 10.66 3.96 2.29
CA ALA A 35 11.45 3.88 3.52
C ALA A 35 11.13 4.99 4.53
N GLY A 36 10.73 6.17 4.05
CA GLY A 36 10.39 7.30 4.92
C GLY A 36 9.81 8.48 4.18
N VAL A 37 9.14 9.35 4.94
CA VAL A 37 8.61 10.64 4.46
C VAL A 37 9.04 11.70 5.46
N GLU A 38 9.74 12.72 4.96
CA GLU A 38 10.28 13.83 5.76
C GLU A 38 9.75 15.15 5.21
N GLN A 39 9.58 16.15 6.07
CA GLN A 39 9.33 17.50 5.59
C GLN A 39 10.66 18.09 5.10
N ALA A 40 10.68 18.58 3.87
CA ALA A 40 11.86 19.23 3.29
C ALA A 40 11.80 20.74 3.59
N ASP A 41 11.19 21.52 2.68
CA ASP A 41 11.04 22.96 2.81
C ASP A 41 9.59 23.38 2.51
N GLY A 42 9.05 24.28 3.34
CA GLY A 42 7.70 24.79 3.18
C GLY A 42 6.64 23.68 3.17
N SER A 43 5.93 23.54 2.04
CA SER A 43 4.85 22.57 1.83
C SER A 43 5.30 21.30 1.06
N VAL A 44 6.61 21.08 0.88
CA VAL A 44 7.13 19.93 0.14
C VAL A 44 7.55 18.81 1.10
N LEU A 45 7.16 17.59 0.75
CA LEU A 45 7.58 16.35 1.40
C LEU A 45 8.66 15.68 0.56
N LEU A 46 9.69 15.17 1.23
CA LEU A 46 10.71 14.32 0.65
C LEU A 46 10.38 12.86 0.97
N VAL A 47 10.04 12.09 -0.05
CA VAL A 47 9.84 10.64 0.06
C VAL A 47 11.16 9.93 -0.23
N ARG A 48 11.60 9.10 0.70
CA ARG A 48 12.77 8.23 0.54
C ARG A 48 12.31 6.81 0.30
N THR A 49 12.90 6.14 -0.69
CA THR A 49 12.64 4.74 -0.98
C THR A 49 13.72 3.84 -0.36
N ALA A 50 13.45 2.53 -0.29
CA ALA A 50 14.35 1.53 0.27
C ALA A 50 15.65 1.40 -0.54
N ASN A 51 15.61 1.70 -1.84
CA ASN A 51 16.78 1.78 -2.71
C ASN A 51 17.46 3.17 -2.68
N GLU A 52 17.18 3.98 -1.67
CA GLU A 52 17.76 5.32 -1.45
C GLU A 52 17.37 6.40 -2.49
N SER A 53 16.39 6.12 -3.36
CA SER A 53 15.82 7.14 -4.25
C SER A 53 15.05 8.20 -3.47
N LYS A 54 14.97 9.40 -4.06
CA LYS A 54 14.31 10.57 -3.48
C LYS A 54 13.28 11.13 -4.45
N VAL A 55 12.07 11.38 -3.94
CA VAL A 55 10.96 11.95 -4.70
C VAL A 55 10.35 13.10 -3.92
N ASP A 56 10.30 14.28 -4.54
CA ASP A 56 9.61 15.45 -3.96
C ASP A 56 8.11 15.36 -4.23
N ALA A 57 7.29 15.56 -3.21
CA ALA A 57 5.83 15.46 -3.31
C ALA A 57 5.12 16.54 -2.50
N GLY A 58 4.02 17.08 -3.03
CA GLY A 58 3.12 17.95 -2.25
C GLY A 58 2.14 17.18 -1.36
N ILE A 59 1.87 15.92 -1.71
CA ILE A 59 0.99 15.01 -0.95
C ILE A 59 1.50 13.57 -1.10
N VAL A 60 1.40 12.79 -0.02
CA VAL A 60 1.67 11.35 -0.04
C VAL A 60 0.40 10.61 0.35
N ILE A 61 -0.07 9.72 -0.52
CA ILE A 61 -1.25 8.88 -0.30
C ILE A 61 -0.79 7.44 -0.05
N LEU A 62 -0.98 6.93 1.16
CA LEU A 62 -0.61 5.56 1.53
C LEU A 62 -1.78 4.60 1.30
N ALA A 63 -1.75 3.87 0.19
CA ALA A 63 -2.73 2.86 -0.18
C ALA A 63 -2.22 1.42 0.06
N ILE A 64 -1.60 1.18 1.22
CA ILE A 64 -0.84 -0.07 1.53
C ILE A 64 -1.67 -1.15 2.23
N GLY A 65 -2.99 -1.11 2.04
CA GLY A 65 -3.94 -2.00 2.72
C GLY A 65 -4.50 -1.42 4.02
N VAL A 66 -5.42 -2.17 4.63
CA VAL A 66 -6.14 -1.77 5.83
C VAL A 66 -5.97 -2.82 6.91
N ARG A 67 -5.93 -2.38 8.18
CA ARG A 67 -6.00 -3.29 9.33
C ARG A 67 -7.45 -3.36 9.81
N PRO A 68 -7.96 -4.55 10.17
CA PRO A 68 -9.29 -4.67 10.75
C PRO A 68 -9.41 -3.87 12.05
N VAL A 69 -10.54 -3.19 12.22
CA VAL A 69 -10.87 -2.47 13.46
C VAL A 69 -11.47 -3.48 14.44
N ASN A 70 -10.62 -4.06 15.30
CA ASN A 70 -11.00 -5.17 16.17
C ASN A 70 -10.85 -4.88 17.67
N LYS A 71 -10.56 -3.64 18.05
CA LYS A 71 -10.23 -3.28 19.45
C LYS A 71 -11.31 -3.74 20.42
N LEU A 72 -12.59 -3.45 20.14
CA LEU A 72 -13.69 -3.86 21.00
C LEU A 72 -13.78 -5.38 21.16
N ALA A 73 -13.61 -6.13 20.07
CA ALA A 73 -13.64 -7.59 20.11
C ALA A 73 -12.51 -8.18 20.95
N VAL A 74 -11.31 -7.59 20.88
CA VAL A 74 -10.18 -7.96 21.76
C VAL A 74 -10.49 -7.63 23.22
N ASP A 75 -11.01 -6.42 23.49
CA ASP A 75 -11.27 -5.93 24.84
C ASP A 75 -12.34 -6.77 25.58
N VAL A 76 -13.26 -7.40 24.85
CA VAL A 76 -14.29 -8.31 25.42
C VAL A 76 -13.93 -9.79 25.31
N GLU A 77 -12.68 -10.10 24.95
CA GLU A 77 -12.17 -11.47 24.80
C GLU A 77 -13.02 -12.33 23.84
N LEU A 78 -13.55 -11.73 22.78
CA LEU A 78 -14.33 -12.44 21.78
C LEU A 78 -13.47 -13.55 21.16
N ALA A 79 -13.89 -14.80 21.37
CA ALA A 79 -13.17 -15.96 20.88
C ALA A 79 -13.02 -15.92 19.35
N GLY A 80 -11.88 -16.40 18.84
CA GLY A 80 -11.69 -16.60 17.40
C GLY A 80 -11.05 -15.43 16.63
N ILE A 81 -10.39 -14.46 17.29
CA ILE A 81 -9.60 -13.47 16.54
C ILE A 81 -8.40 -14.16 15.86
N LYS A 82 -8.38 -14.14 14.52
CA LYS A 82 -7.30 -14.72 13.70
C LYS A 82 -6.71 -13.66 12.77
N SER A 83 -5.41 -13.43 12.86
CA SER A 83 -4.70 -12.40 12.08
C SER A 83 -5.33 -10.99 12.18
N GLY A 84 -5.98 -10.70 13.32
CA GLY A 84 -6.69 -9.45 13.55
C GLY A 84 -8.14 -9.40 13.06
N TYR A 85 -8.63 -10.41 12.35
CA TYR A 85 -10.03 -10.49 11.92
C TYR A 85 -10.87 -11.22 12.97
N VAL A 86 -12.13 -10.81 13.11
CA VAL A 86 -13.14 -11.54 13.90
C VAL A 86 -13.57 -12.76 13.08
N ALA A 87 -13.49 -13.96 13.66
CA ALA A 87 -14.06 -15.15 13.04
C ALA A 87 -15.59 -15.07 13.05
N VAL A 88 -16.18 -15.41 11.91
CA VAL A 88 -17.63 -15.50 11.70
C VAL A 88 -17.97 -16.87 11.14
N ASP A 89 -19.22 -17.29 11.26
CA ASP A 89 -19.76 -18.45 10.55
C ASP A 89 -20.44 -17.99 9.24
N ASP A 90 -21.20 -18.89 8.60
CA ASP A 90 -21.82 -18.67 7.29
C ASP A 90 -23.18 -17.94 7.36
N HIS A 91 -23.62 -17.50 8.54
CA HIS A 91 -24.92 -16.87 8.77
C HIS A 91 -24.81 -15.36 8.99
#